data_AF-A0A955IPM8-F1
#
_entry.id   AF-A0A955IPM8-F1
#
_cell.length_a   1.000
_cell.length_b   1.000
_cell.length_c   1.000
_cell.angle_alpha   90.00
_cell.angle_beta   90.00
_cell.angle_gamma   90.00
#
_symmetry.space_group_name_H-M   'P 1'
#
loop_
_entity.id
_entity.type
_entity.pdbx_description
1 polymer ?
#
loop_
_entity_poly.entity_id
_entity_poly.type
_entity_poly.pdbx_seq_one_letter_code
_entity_poly.pdbx_strand_id
1 'polypeptide(L)'
;MTTAPTPPVSTRNIRAPRGNELTCKTWQAEAAMRMLMNNLDPEVAERPDELIVYGGRGQAARSWEAYDAIIASLRGLEADQTLLVQSGKPVGIITTTVDSPRVIIANSNLVPHWATQEHFDDLAGRGLMMYGQM
;
A
#
# COMPACT_ATOMS: atom_id res chain seq x y z
N MET A 1 -23.97 -20.27 10.91
CA MET A 1 -22.72 -19.67 10.41
C MET A 1 -23.08 -18.73 9.28
N THR A 2 -23.29 -17.45 9.61
CA THR A 2 -23.61 -16.40 8.64
C THR A 2 -22.30 -15.94 8.02
N THR A 3 -22.03 -16.35 6.78
CA THR A 3 -20.90 -15.86 5.99
C THR A 3 -21.05 -14.35 5.81
N ALA A 4 -20.06 -13.58 6.28
CA ALA A 4 -20.00 -12.14 6.02
C ALA A 4 -20.06 -11.89 4.50
N PRO A 5 -20.80 -10.86 4.03
CA PRO A 5 -20.87 -10.55 2.61
C PRO A 5 -19.47 -10.19 2.09
N THR A 6 -19.07 -10.86 1.01
CA THR A 6 -17.84 -10.53 0.27
C THR A 6 -17.94 -9.07 -0.17
N PRO A 7 -16.97 -8.21 0.19
CA PRO A 7 -16.98 -6.81 -0.27
C PRO A 7 -16.98 -6.78 -1.81
N PRO A 8 -17.63 -5.77 -2.42
CA PRO A 8 -17.71 -5.66 -3.87
C PRO A 8 -16.30 -5.65 -4.47
N VAL A 9 -16.05 -6.58 -5.40
CA VAL A 9 -14.81 -6.66 -6.16
C VAL A 9 -14.69 -5.40 -6.99
N SER A 10 -13.68 -4.58 -6.68
CA SER A 10 -13.42 -3.32 -7.36
C SER A 10 -12.74 -3.62 -8.69
N THR A 11 -13.44 -3.45 -9.81
CA THR A 11 -12.94 -3.71 -11.19
C THR A 11 -11.97 -2.65 -11.70
N ARG A 12 -11.09 -2.14 -10.84
CA ARG A 12 -10.18 -1.03 -11.16
C ARG A 12 -9.03 -1.57 -12.01
N ASN A 13 -8.96 -1.14 -13.27
CA ASN A 13 -7.79 -1.40 -14.11
C ASN A 13 -6.68 -0.40 -13.77
N ILE A 14 -5.81 -0.77 -12.83
CA ILE A 14 -4.70 0.07 -12.37
C ILE A 14 -3.49 -0.21 -13.23
N ARG A 15 -2.89 0.84 -13.79
CA ARG A 15 -1.63 0.74 -14.51
C ARG A 15 -0.79 1.95 -14.20
N ALA A 16 0.50 1.75 -14.02
CA ALA A 16 1.39 2.84 -13.71
C ALA A 16 1.55 3.79 -14.92
N PRO A 17 1.49 5.12 -14.71
CA PRO A 17 1.77 6.11 -15.75
C PRO A 17 3.11 5.85 -16.46
N ARG A 18 3.16 6.18 -17.75
CA ARG A 18 4.33 5.99 -18.62
C ARG A 18 4.82 7.34 -19.16
N GLY A 19 6.02 7.38 -19.72
CA GLY A 19 6.61 8.59 -20.26
C GLY A 19 7.23 9.51 -19.21
N ASN A 20 7.59 10.72 -19.63
CA ASN A 20 8.35 11.70 -18.86
C ASN A 20 7.49 12.80 -18.19
N GLU A 21 6.16 12.71 -18.28
CA GLU A 21 5.25 13.63 -17.59
C GLU A 21 5.07 13.23 -16.13
N LEU A 22 5.13 14.21 -15.22
CA LEU A 22 4.95 14.01 -13.78
C LEU A 22 3.50 14.22 -13.35
N THR A 23 3.00 13.34 -12.48
CA THR A 23 1.75 13.52 -11.74
C THR A 23 2.01 14.00 -10.31
N CYS A 24 3.12 13.58 -9.70
CA CYS A 24 3.62 14.02 -8.40
C CYS A 24 4.53 15.25 -8.52
N LYS A 25 4.79 15.93 -7.39
CA LYS A 25 5.67 17.12 -7.33
C LYS A 25 7.15 16.81 -7.58
N THR A 26 7.58 15.57 -7.35
CA THR A 26 8.97 15.12 -7.52
C THR A 26 9.03 13.77 -8.19
N TRP A 27 10.14 13.47 -8.88
CA TRP A 27 10.39 12.16 -9.48
C TRP A 27 10.47 11.04 -8.44
N GLN A 28 10.97 11.33 -7.24
CA GLN A 28 11.06 10.34 -6.17
C GLN A 28 9.66 9.91 -5.68
N ALA A 29 8.74 10.86 -5.51
CA ALA A 29 7.35 10.55 -5.17
C ALA A 29 6.60 9.89 -6.35
N GLU A 30 6.84 10.35 -7.59
CA GLU A 30 6.29 9.74 -8.80
C GLU A 30 6.72 8.28 -8.94
N ALA A 31 8.01 7.99 -8.71
CA ALA A 31 8.54 6.63 -8.79
C ALA A 31 7.84 5.71 -7.77
N ALA A 32 7.69 6.15 -6.52
CA ALA A 32 6.95 5.38 -5.51
C ALA A 32 5.49 5.14 -5.93
N MET A 33 4.81 6.16 -6.48
CA MET A 33 3.44 6.03 -6.95
C MET A 33 3.33 5.04 -8.13
N ARG A 34 4.21 5.17 -9.13
CA ARG A 34 4.26 4.26 -10.28
C ARG A 34 4.56 2.83 -9.85
N MET A 35 5.49 2.61 -8.92
CA MET A 35 5.80 1.25 -8.45
C MET A 35 4.62 0.63 -7.69
N LEU A 36 3.93 1.41 -6.85
CA LEU A 36 2.70 0.94 -6.20
C LEU A 36 1.62 0.56 -7.23
N MET A 37 1.40 1.40 -8.24
CA MET A 37 0.43 1.12 -9.30
C MET A 37 0.84 -0.08 -10.16
N ASN A 38 2.15 -0.26 -10.40
CA ASN A 38 2.67 -1.40 -11.17
C ASN A 38 2.46 -2.73 -10.44
N ASN A 39 2.59 -2.73 -9.10
CA ASN A 39 2.26 -3.91 -8.29
C ASN A 39 0.79 -4.33 -8.41
N LEU A 40 -0.10 -3.48 -8.91
CA LEU A 40 -1.51 -3.78 -9.13
C LEU A 40 -1.90 -3.82 -10.61
N ASP A 41 -0.92 -3.81 -11.52
CA ASP A 41 -1.18 -3.99 -12.94
C ASP A 41 -1.76 -5.39 -13.19
N PRO A 42 -2.86 -5.55 -13.96
CA PRO A 42 -3.42 -6.87 -14.28
C PRO A 42 -2.45 -7.84 -14.98
N GLU A 43 -1.40 -7.33 -15.60
CA GLU A 43 -0.33 -8.15 -16.19
C GLU A 43 0.76 -8.55 -15.20
N VAL A 44 0.72 -8.02 -13.96
CA VAL A 44 1.75 -8.21 -12.92
C VAL A 44 1.18 -8.92 -11.69
N ALA A 45 0.05 -8.44 -11.16
CA ALA A 45 -0.57 -8.97 -9.94
C ALA A 45 -1.36 -10.26 -10.21
N GLU A 46 -1.32 -11.20 -9.25
CA GLU A 46 -2.16 -12.40 -9.27
C GLU A 46 -3.65 -12.06 -9.15
N ARG A 47 -4.04 -11.15 -8.25
CA ARG A 47 -5.44 -10.76 -7.98
C ARG A 47 -5.55 -9.27 -7.63
N PRO A 48 -5.39 -8.36 -8.61
CA PRO A 48 -5.31 -6.92 -8.37
C PRO A 48 -6.58 -6.32 -7.74
N ASP A 49 -7.76 -6.86 -8.06
CA ASP A 49 -9.03 -6.35 -7.51
C ASP A 49 -9.16 -6.56 -5.98
N GLU A 50 -8.41 -7.51 -5.43
CA GLU A 50 -8.27 -7.80 -4.00
C GLU A 50 -7.01 -7.14 -3.37
N LEU A 51 -6.30 -6.30 -4.15
CA LEU A 51 -5.00 -5.71 -3.82
C LEU A 51 -3.86 -6.73 -3.66
N ILE A 52 -4.08 -7.99 -4.04
CA ILE A 52 -3.12 -9.09 -3.87
C ILE A 52 -2.18 -9.13 -5.07
N VAL A 53 -0.89 -8.99 -4.77
CA VAL A 53 0.19 -9.00 -5.76
C VAL A 53 0.67 -10.42 -6.02
N TYR A 54 1.16 -11.10 -4.98
CA TYR A 54 1.68 -12.46 -5.08
C TYR A 54 1.75 -13.16 -3.71
N GLY A 55 2.11 -14.45 -3.71
CA GLY A 55 2.42 -15.18 -2.46
C GLY A 55 1.17 -15.45 -1.61
N GLY A 56 0.05 -15.74 -2.27
CA GLY A 56 -1.23 -16.06 -1.62
C GLY A 56 -2.01 -14.82 -1.19
N ARG A 57 -1.54 -14.12 -0.15
CA ARG A 57 -2.21 -12.93 0.44
C ARG A 57 -1.30 -11.71 0.55
N GLY A 58 -0.17 -11.68 -0.17
CA GLY A 58 0.71 -10.51 -0.20
C GLY A 58 0.04 -9.34 -0.91
N GLN A 59 -0.18 -8.23 -0.19
CA GLN A 59 -0.99 -7.11 -0.67
C GLN A 59 -0.18 -5.82 -0.83
N ALA A 60 -0.57 -5.01 -1.82
CA ALA A 60 0.06 -3.70 -2.09
C ALA A 60 -0.40 -2.59 -1.12
N ALA A 61 -1.65 -2.66 -0.65
CA ALA A 61 -2.24 -1.73 0.30
C ALA A 61 -3.30 -2.46 1.15
N ARG A 62 -3.59 -1.94 2.35
CA ARG A 62 -4.47 -2.62 3.32
C ARG A 62 -5.93 -2.71 2.84
N SER A 63 -6.37 -1.67 2.17
CA SER A 63 -7.73 -1.51 1.66
C SER A 63 -7.71 -0.52 0.50
N TRP A 64 -8.80 -0.47 -0.27
CA TRP A 64 -8.94 0.51 -1.36
C TRP A 64 -8.90 1.96 -0.86
N GLU A 65 -9.48 2.22 0.31
CA GLU A 65 -9.38 3.53 0.98
C GLU A 65 -7.91 3.88 1.29
N ALA A 66 -7.14 2.92 1.80
CA ALA A 66 -5.73 3.12 2.08
C ALA A 66 -4.91 3.34 0.80
N TYR A 67 -5.19 2.59 -0.27
CA TYR A 67 -4.57 2.79 -1.58
C TYR A 67 -4.84 4.20 -2.11
N ASP A 68 -6.11 4.63 -2.13
CA ASP A 68 -6.50 5.96 -2.62
C ASP A 68 -5.83 7.07 -1.80
N ALA A 69 -5.74 6.90 -0.48
CA ALA A 69 -5.05 7.81 0.41
C ALA A 69 -3.52 7.85 0.17
N ILE A 70 -2.87 6.72 -0.14
CA ILE A 70 -1.44 6.68 -0.48
C ILE A 70 -1.20 7.44 -1.79
N ILE A 71 -2.01 7.18 -2.83
CA ILE A 71 -1.90 7.88 -4.12
C ILE A 71 -2.06 9.40 -3.93
N ALA A 72 -3.08 9.83 -3.19
CA ALA A 72 -3.30 11.24 -2.89
C ALA A 72 -2.13 11.86 -2.12
N SER A 73 -1.60 11.14 -1.13
CA SER A 73 -0.45 11.57 -0.33
C SER A 73 0.81 11.75 -1.19
N LEU A 74 1.13 10.77 -2.04
CA LEU A 74 2.31 10.83 -2.93
C LEU A 74 2.22 11.96 -3.95
N ARG A 75 1.02 12.27 -4.47
CA ARG A 75 0.82 13.41 -5.38
C ARG A 75 1.08 14.75 -4.69
N GLY A 76 0.72 14.86 -3.41
CA GLY A 76 0.88 16.07 -2.60
C GLY A 76 2.23 16.22 -1.90
N LEU A 77 3.04 15.16 -1.82
CA LEU A 77 4.25 15.08 -1.02
C LEU A 77 5.34 16.06 -1.50
N GLU A 78 5.84 16.90 -0.60
CA GLU A 78 6.94 17.82 -0.89
C GLU A 78 8.31 17.13 -0.90
N ALA A 79 9.31 17.80 -1.49
CA ALA A 79 10.66 17.27 -1.65
C ALA A 79 11.40 16.99 -0.33
N ASP A 80 11.02 17.65 0.76
CA ASP A 80 11.59 17.49 2.11
C ASP A 80 10.68 16.68 3.05
N GLN A 81 9.59 16.11 2.55
CA GLN A 81 8.64 15.34 3.34
C GLN A 81 8.81 13.83 3.16
N THR A 82 8.40 13.08 4.18
CA THR A 82 8.39 11.62 4.20
C THR A 82 7.00 11.10 4.56
N LEU A 83 6.44 10.24 3.72
CA LEU A 83 5.20 9.50 3.97
C LEU A 83 5.49 8.26 4.81
N LEU A 84 4.74 8.07 5.90
CA LEU A 84 4.80 6.89 6.75
C LEU A 84 3.67 5.92 6.39
N VAL A 85 4.01 4.70 5.99
CA VAL A 85 3.06 3.62 5.68
C VAL A 85 3.21 2.49 6.69
N GLN A 86 2.17 2.27 7.48
CA GLN A 86 2.11 1.20 8.48
C GLN A 86 1.15 0.13 7.98
N SER A 87 1.66 -1.10 7.77
CA SER A 87 0.89 -2.24 7.25
C SER A 87 -0.08 -1.84 6.14
N GLY A 88 0.47 -1.24 5.07
CA GLY A 88 -0.29 -0.80 3.90
C GLY A 88 -1.28 0.34 4.09
N LYS A 89 -1.21 1.09 5.21
CA LYS A 89 -2.04 2.28 5.47
C LYS A 89 -1.15 3.53 5.63
N PRO A 90 -1.45 4.65 4.95
CA PRO A 90 -0.73 5.90 5.19
C PRO A 90 -1.18 6.47 6.54
N VAL A 91 -0.24 6.67 7.45
CA VAL A 91 -0.54 7.11 8.84
C VAL A 91 -0.08 8.53 9.15
N GLY A 92 0.76 9.12 8.30
CA GLY A 92 1.19 10.50 8.47
C GLY A 92 2.26 10.91 7.46
N ILE A 93 2.45 12.22 7.36
CA ILE A 93 3.54 12.84 6.62
C ILE A 93 4.32 13.69 7.61
N ILE A 94 5.65 13.58 7.59
CA ILE A 94 6.53 14.37 8.46
C ILE A 94 7.55 15.13 7.62
N THR A 95 7.93 16.33 8.07
CA THR A 95 9.05 17.07 7.47
C THR A 95 10.37 16.44 7.91
N THR A 96 11.26 16.27 6.93
CA THR A 96 12.56 15.63 7.06
C THR A 96 13.59 16.50 6.32
N THR A 97 14.35 15.94 5.38
CA THR A 97 15.29 16.67 4.51
C THR A 97 15.17 16.17 3.08
N VAL A 98 15.68 16.92 2.10
CA VAL A 98 15.64 16.53 0.69
C VAL A 98 16.34 15.18 0.39
N ASP A 99 17.35 14.83 1.20
CA ASP A 99 18.10 13.57 1.06
C ASP A 99 17.47 12.39 1.81
N SER A 100 16.41 12.64 2.60
CA SER A 100 15.69 11.57 3.31
C SER A 100 14.86 10.71 2.34
N PRO A 101 14.51 9.45 2.70
CA PRO A 101 13.57 8.66 1.91
C PRO A 101 12.20 9.35 1.80
N ARG A 102 11.54 9.28 0.65
CA ARG A 102 10.18 9.84 0.49
C ARG A 102 9.09 9.00 1.14
N VAL A 103 9.34 7.70 1.32
CA VAL A 103 8.39 6.77 1.93
C VAL A 103 9.15 5.83 2.87
N ILE A 104 8.63 5.65 4.08
CA ILE A 104 9.09 4.63 5.03
C ILE A 104 7.94 3.66 5.27
N ILE A 105 8.21 2.37 5.10
CA ILE A 105 7.21 1.30 5.14
C ILE A 105 7.57 0.32 6.26
N ALA A 106 6.59 0.02 7.12
CA ALA A 106 6.69 -1.04 8.11
C ALA A 106 5.43 -1.91 8.05
N ASN A 107 5.54 -3.08 7.42
CA ASN A 107 4.43 -4.01 7.20
C ASN A 107 4.59 -5.26 8.05
N SER A 108 3.46 -5.83 8.51
CA SER A 108 3.37 -7.14 9.16
C SER A 108 4.13 -7.31 10.48
N ASN A 109 4.80 -6.27 10.99
CA ASN A 109 5.60 -6.37 12.20
C ASN A 109 4.71 -6.56 13.43
N LEU A 110 4.96 -7.64 14.17
CA LEU A 110 4.35 -7.93 15.47
C LEU A 110 5.45 -8.15 16.50
N VAL A 111 5.17 -7.80 17.75
CA VAL A 111 6.08 -8.12 18.85
C VAL A 111 6.19 -9.66 18.95
N PRO A 112 7.40 -10.25 19.13
CA PRO A 112 7.63 -11.67 18.85
C PRO A 112 6.67 -12.65 19.53
N HIS A 113 6.25 -12.37 20.77
CA HIS A 113 5.29 -13.20 21.50
C HIS A 113 3.93 -13.32 20.78
N TRP A 114 3.52 -12.29 20.04
CA TRP A 114 2.26 -12.22 19.31
C TRP A 114 2.42 -12.48 17.80
N ALA A 115 3.63 -12.79 17.33
CA ALA A 115 3.92 -13.06 15.91
C ALA A 115 3.42 -14.46 15.50
N THR A 116 2.12 -14.70 15.65
CA THR A 116 1.42 -15.95 15.31
C THR A 116 0.39 -15.70 14.22
N GLN A 117 0.08 -16.74 13.45
CA GLN A 117 -0.92 -16.66 12.38
C GLN A 117 -2.31 -16.29 12.92
N GLU A 118 -2.71 -16.88 14.04
CA GLU A 118 -4.01 -16.60 14.69
C GLU A 118 -4.14 -15.12 15.07
N HIS A 119 -3.13 -14.54 15.71
CA HIS A 119 -3.17 -13.13 16.09
C HIS A 119 -3.12 -12.20 14.87
N PHE A 120 -2.34 -12.57 13.85
CA PHE A 120 -2.32 -11.85 12.57
C PHE A 120 -3.71 -11.83 11.93
N ASP A 121 -4.39 -12.98 11.86
CA ASP A 121 -5.71 -13.09 11.22
C ASP A 121 -6.80 -12.35 12.01
N ASP A 122 -6.75 -12.31 13.35
CA ASP A 122 -7.63 -11.45 14.16
C ASP A 122 -7.46 -9.96 13.79
N LEU A 123 -6.21 -9.48 13.77
CA LEU A 123 -5.92 -8.09 13.44
C LEU A 123 -6.30 -7.76 11.99
N ALA A 124 -6.08 -8.68 11.05
CA ALA A 124 -6.47 -8.53 9.65
C ALA A 124 -8.00 -8.47 9.51
N GLY A 125 -8.73 -9.36 10.20
CA GLY A 125 -10.20 -9.36 10.25
C GLY A 125 -10.79 -8.06 10.82
N ARG A 126 -10.04 -7.38 11.70
CA ARG A 126 -10.38 -6.06 12.25
C ARG A 126 -9.90 -4.87 11.40
N GLY A 127 -9.26 -5.11 10.26
CA GLY A 127 -8.71 -4.06 9.39
C GLY A 127 -7.46 -3.36 9.95
N LEU A 128 -6.75 -3.98 10.89
CA LEU A 128 -5.56 -3.44 11.55
C LEU A 128 -4.25 -3.95 10.95
N MET A 129 -4.30 -4.98 10.10
CA MET A 129 -3.13 -5.67 9.58
C MET A 129 -3.21 -5.91 8.08
N MET A 130 -2.06 -5.99 7.43
CA MET A 130 -1.87 -6.35 6.04
C MET A 130 -0.61 -7.23 5.94
N TYR A 131 -0.65 -8.27 5.10
CA TYR A 131 0.53 -9.08 4.82
C TYR A 131 1.28 -8.45 3.64
N GLY A 132 2.49 -7.95 3.90
CA GLY A 132 3.30 -7.26 2.87
C GLY A 132 4.07 -8.15 1.91
N GLN A 133 4.31 -9.43 2.24
CA GLN A 133 5.36 -10.23 1.56
C GLN A 133 6.71 -9.45 1.59
N MET A 134 7.53 -9.59 0.55
CA MET A 134 8.76 -8.85 0.25
C MET A 134 8.53 -7.87 -0.90
#